data_AF-A0A7S2AV84-F1
#
_entry.id   AF-A0A7S2AV84-F1
#
_cell.length_a   1.000
_cell.length_b   1.000
_cell.length_c   1.000
_cell.angle_alpha   90.00
_cell.angle_beta   90.00
_cell.angle_gamma   90.00
#
_symmetry.space_group_name_H-M   'P 1'
#
loop_
_entity.id
_entity.type
_entity.pdbx_description
1 polymer ?
#
loop_
_entity_poly.entity_id
_entity_poly.type
_entity_poly.pdbx_seq_one_letter_code
_entity_poly.pdbx_strand_id
1 'polypeptide(L)'
;ILERMPPAWELAVVQERYPTMYEESMNTVVKQECLRYNKLLWCMASSLKDFRKAIKGLIVMTFELEDVGKSMFVNEVPKMWDGKAPPSLKPLSSWYLDIIERV
;
A
#
# COMPACT_ATOMS: atom_id res chain seq x y z
N ILE A 1 -0.32 5.49 -11.33
CA ILE A 1 -0.36 4.83 -10.00
C ILE A 1 -1.03 5.74 -8.98
N LEU A 2 -0.42 6.87 -8.58
CA LEU A 2 -0.91 7.74 -7.49
C LEU A 2 -2.37 8.26 -7.69
N GLU A 3 -2.73 8.65 -8.90
CA GLU A 3 -4.09 9.16 -9.23
C GLU A 3 -5.18 8.10 -9.24
N ARG A 4 -4.79 6.82 -9.34
CA ARG A 4 -5.71 5.67 -9.41
C ARG A 4 -5.72 4.87 -8.11
N MET A 5 -5.14 5.41 -7.03
CA MET A 5 -5.16 4.73 -5.73
C MET A 5 -6.51 4.94 -5.04
N PRO A 6 -7.15 3.86 -4.54
CA PRO A 6 -8.39 3.99 -3.79
C PRO A 6 -8.16 4.73 -2.46
N PRO A 7 -9.20 5.36 -1.90
CA PRO A 7 -9.14 5.89 -0.54
C PRO A 7 -8.94 4.76 0.48
N ALA A 8 -8.33 5.09 1.61
CA ALA A 8 -8.21 4.16 2.73
C ALA A 8 -9.61 3.79 3.27
N TRP A 9 -9.78 2.53 3.71
CA TRP A 9 -11.01 2.12 4.37
C TRP A 9 -11.20 2.86 5.70
N GLU A 10 -12.43 3.28 5.96
CA GLU A 10 -12.81 3.84 7.25
C GLU A 10 -13.02 2.71 8.26
N LEU A 11 -12.06 2.57 9.18
CA LEU A 11 -12.05 1.48 10.15
C LEU A 11 -13.27 1.49 11.09
N ALA A 12 -13.86 2.66 11.33
CA ALA A 12 -15.07 2.79 12.13
C ALA A 12 -16.25 2.07 11.46
N VAL A 13 -16.45 2.31 10.15
CA VAL A 13 -17.50 1.66 9.34
C VAL A 13 -17.25 0.16 9.22
N VAL A 14 -15.98 -0.26 9.04
CA VAL A 14 -15.62 -1.68 9.00
C VAL A 14 -15.94 -2.37 10.33
N GLN A 15 -15.68 -1.72 11.46
CA GLN A 15 -15.96 -2.26 12.79
C GLN A 15 -17.46 -2.33 13.10
N GLU A 16 -18.26 -1.38 12.61
CA GLU A 16 -19.71 -1.40 12.75
C GLU A 16 -20.33 -2.53 11.92
N ARG A 17 -19.84 -2.73 10.68
CA ARG A 17 -20.34 -3.79 9.79
C ARG A 17 -19.85 -5.19 10.17
N TYR A 18 -18.65 -5.30 10.74
CA TYR A 18 -18.02 -6.56 11.15
C TYR A 18 -17.57 -6.46 12.63
N PRO A 19 -18.50 -6.56 13.59
CA PRO A 19 -18.14 -6.54 15.00
C PRO A 19 -17.26 -7.73 15.33
N THR A 20 -16.23 -7.49 16.15
CA THR A 20 -15.35 -8.56 16.64
C THR A 20 -16.09 -9.37 17.70
N MET A 21 -16.75 -10.43 17.26
CA MET A 21 -17.40 -11.43 18.10
C MET A 21 -16.51 -12.66 18.26
N TYR A 22 -16.55 -13.30 19.43
CA TYR A 22 -15.70 -14.47 19.71
C TYR A 22 -16.13 -15.68 18.85
N GLU A 23 -17.41 -15.79 18.51
CA GLU A 23 -17.91 -16.86 17.62
C GLU A 23 -17.52 -16.67 16.14
N GLU A 24 -17.15 -15.46 15.74
CA GLU A 24 -16.83 -15.09 14.35
C GLU A 24 -15.39 -14.58 14.22
N SER A 25 -14.43 -15.50 14.33
CA SER A 25 -12.99 -15.21 14.22
C SER A 25 -12.61 -14.50 12.92
N MET A 26 -13.35 -14.74 11.82
CA MET A 26 -13.10 -14.13 10.51
C MET A 26 -13.24 -12.60 10.51
N ASN A 27 -14.12 -12.02 11.33
CA ASN A 27 -14.30 -10.56 11.41
C ASN A 27 -13.03 -9.87 11.93
N THR A 28 -12.30 -10.52 12.84
CA THR A 28 -11.02 -10.01 13.35
C THR A 28 -9.95 -10.01 12.25
N VAL A 29 -9.92 -11.03 11.39
CA VAL A 29 -8.99 -11.13 10.26
C VAL A 29 -9.28 -10.05 9.23
N VAL A 30 -10.55 -9.84 8.86
CA VAL A 30 -10.97 -8.78 7.92
C VAL A 30 -10.52 -7.42 8.43
N LYS A 31 -10.74 -7.12 9.71
CA LYS A 31 -10.30 -5.86 10.32
C LYS A 31 -8.77 -5.69 10.26
N GLN A 32 -8.02 -6.75 10.52
CA GLN A 32 -6.55 -6.73 10.46
C GLN A 32 -6.05 -6.54 9.03
N GLU A 33 -6.67 -7.20 8.05
CA GLU A 33 -6.34 -7.04 6.63
C GLU A 33 -6.63 -5.60 6.17
N CYS A 34 -7.80 -5.02 6.49
CA CYS A 34 -8.10 -3.61 6.18
C CYS A 34 -7.06 -2.66 6.78
N LEU A 35 -6.64 -2.90 8.02
CA LEU A 35 -5.55 -2.13 8.65
C LEU A 35 -4.22 -2.27 7.91
N ARG A 36 -3.89 -3.48 7.47
CA ARG A 36 -2.65 -3.77 6.74
C ARG A 36 -2.63 -3.07 5.40
N TYR A 37 -3.70 -3.19 4.60
CA TYR A 37 -3.79 -2.54 3.31
C TYR A 37 -3.84 -1.01 3.45
N ASN A 38 -4.52 -0.45 4.46
CA ASN A 38 -4.47 1.00 4.71
C ASN A 38 -3.03 1.50 4.93
N LYS A 39 -2.22 0.77 5.70
CA LYS A 39 -0.80 1.10 5.89
C LYS A 39 -0.01 0.99 4.59
N LEU A 40 -0.30 -0.01 3.76
CA LEU A 40 0.33 -0.17 2.44
C LEU A 40 -0.02 1.00 1.52
N LEU A 41 -1.31 1.34 1.39
CA LEU A 41 -1.79 2.46 0.58
C LEU A 41 -1.19 3.79 1.04
N TRP A 42 -1.12 4.02 2.35
CA TRP A 42 -0.47 5.22 2.89
C TRP A 42 1.02 5.27 2.56
N CYS A 43 1.73 4.15 2.70
CA CYS A 43 3.15 4.03 2.38
C CYS A 43 3.42 4.30 0.89
N MET A 44 2.62 3.72 0.00
CA MET A 44 2.72 3.95 -1.44
C MET A 44 2.42 5.40 -1.82
N ALA A 45 1.35 5.97 -1.27
CA ALA A 45 0.96 7.35 -1.57
C ALA A 45 1.99 8.37 -1.05
N SER A 46 2.53 8.17 0.15
CA SER A 46 3.58 9.03 0.72
C SER A 46 4.88 8.91 -0.07
N SER A 47 5.36 7.69 -0.32
CA SER A 47 6.63 7.47 -1.04
C SER A 47 6.59 8.04 -2.47
N LEU A 48 5.47 7.90 -3.19
CA LEU A 48 5.33 8.45 -4.54
C LEU A 48 5.24 9.99 -4.53
N LYS A 49 4.59 10.58 -3.51
CA LYS A 49 4.54 12.05 -3.35
C LYS A 49 5.93 12.61 -3.04
N ASP A 50 6.66 11.94 -2.16
CA ASP A 50 7.99 12.37 -1.75
C ASP A 50 9.01 12.15 -2.86
N PHE A 51 8.94 11.05 -3.60
CA PHE A 51 9.74 10.86 -4.80
C PHE A 51 9.52 11.97 -5.85
N ARG A 52 8.26 12.35 -6.10
CA ARG A 52 7.95 13.51 -6.99
C ARG A 52 8.54 14.83 -6.49
N LYS A 53 8.62 15.05 -5.18
CA LYS A 53 9.24 16.24 -4.59
C LYS A 53 10.77 16.16 -4.69
N ALA A 54 11.35 14.98 -4.46
CA ALA A 54 12.79 14.74 -4.51
C ALA A 54 13.35 14.97 -5.92
N ILE A 55 12.65 14.50 -6.96
CA ILE A 55 13.02 14.77 -8.37
C ILE A 55 13.04 16.28 -8.66
N LYS A 56 12.16 17.05 -8.03
CA LYS A 56 12.10 18.52 -8.19
C LYS A 56 13.12 19.26 -7.30
N GLY A 57 13.94 18.55 -6.52
CA GLY A 57 14.86 19.14 -5.56
C GLY A 57 14.18 19.79 -4.35
N LEU A 58 12.90 19.51 -4.10
CA LEU A 58 12.16 20.08 -2.98
C LEU A 58 12.43 19.35 -1.65
N ILE A 59 12.85 18.10 -1.72
CA ILE A 59 13.33 17.31 -0.58
C ILE A 59 14.59 16.56 -0.99
N VAL A 60 15.35 16.08 -0.01
CA VAL A 60 16.55 15.25 -0.25
C VAL A 60 16.13 13.89 -0.82
N MET A 61 16.79 13.47 -1.90
CA MET A 61 16.66 12.11 -2.42
C MET A 61 17.36 11.14 -1.46
N THR A 62 16.57 10.37 -0.70
CA THR A 62 17.10 9.31 0.17
C THR A 62 17.30 8.02 -0.62
N PHE A 63 18.07 7.09 -0.06
CA PHE A 63 18.30 5.78 -0.67
C PHE A 63 16.99 5.01 -0.91
N GLU A 64 16.02 5.13 0.00
CA GLU A 64 14.71 4.49 -0.12
C GLU A 64 13.88 5.08 -1.28
N LEU A 65 13.94 6.40 -1.49
CA LEU A 65 13.25 7.06 -2.60
C LEU A 65 13.91 6.72 -3.95
N GLU A 66 15.24 6.58 -3.96
CA GLU A 66 15.97 6.11 -5.14
C GLU A 66 15.60 4.67 -5.50
N ASP A 67 15.52 3.77 -4.51
CA ASP A 67 15.05 2.39 -4.69
C ASP A 67 13.64 2.36 -5.29
N VAL A 68 12.71 3.18 -4.79
CA VAL A 68 11.36 3.31 -5.37
C VAL A 68 11.43 3.70 -6.85
N GLY A 69 12.20 4.72 -7.20
CA GLY A 69 12.36 5.16 -8.59
C GLY A 69 12.93 4.06 -9.49
N LYS A 70 13.98 3.39 -9.02
CA LYS A 70 14.65 2.31 -9.76
C LYS A 70 13.74 1.10 -9.95
N SER A 71 13.12 0.58 -8.88
CA SER A 71 12.20 -0.55 -8.94
C SER A 71 11.02 -0.26 -9.87
N MET A 72 10.45 0.94 -9.80
CA MET A 72 9.39 1.35 -10.73
C MET A 72 9.85 1.36 -12.19
N PHE A 73 11.08 1.80 -12.47
CA PHE A 73 11.63 1.80 -13.82
C PHE A 73 11.83 0.39 -14.39
N VAL A 74 12.21 -0.58 -13.56
CA VAL A 74 12.40 -1.99 -13.96
C VAL A 74 11.16 -2.87 -13.74
N ASN A 75 10.01 -2.29 -13.42
CA ASN A 75 8.73 -2.99 -13.16
C ASN A 75 8.78 -4.00 -11.99
N GLU A 76 9.58 -3.68 -10.97
CA GLU A 76 9.67 -4.42 -9.70
C GLU A 76 8.96 -3.68 -8.56
N VAL A 77 8.54 -4.43 -7.54
CA VAL A 77 7.92 -3.86 -6.34
C VAL A 77 9.02 -3.28 -5.45
N PRO A 78 8.99 -1.98 -5.08
CA PRO A 78 9.94 -1.39 -4.15
C PRO A 78 9.96 -2.12 -2.81
N LYS A 79 11.14 -2.24 -2.19
CA LYS A 79 11.31 -2.98 -0.93
C LYS A 79 10.44 -2.44 0.21
N MET A 80 10.24 -1.12 0.23
CA MET A 80 9.42 -0.46 1.25
C MET A 80 7.91 -0.78 1.15
N TRP A 81 7.45 -1.24 -0.01
CA TRP A 81 6.08 -1.72 -0.23
C TRP A 81 5.98 -3.21 0.06
N ASP A 82 6.95 -3.99 -0.40
CA ASP A 82 6.99 -5.44 -0.23
C ASP A 82 6.90 -5.86 1.25
N GLY A 83 7.64 -5.19 2.14
CA GLY A 83 7.58 -5.45 3.58
C GLY A 83 6.23 -5.16 4.26
N LYS A 84 5.31 -4.45 3.60
CA LYS A 84 3.95 -4.17 4.10
C LYS A 84 2.87 -4.96 3.37
N ALA A 85 3.17 -5.41 2.17
CA ALA A 85 2.25 -6.14 1.31
C ALA A 85 2.21 -7.63 1.63
N PRO A 86 1.20 -8.36 1.14
CA PRO A 86 1.26 -9.81 1.06
C PRO A 86 2.47 -10.24 0.19
N PRO A 87 3.23 -11.27 0.59
CA PRO A 87 4.37 -11.75 -0.18
C PRO A 87 3.93 -12.15 -1.58
N SER A 88 4.59 -11.61 -2.61
CA SER A 88 4.23 -11.82 -4.00
C SER A 88 5.46 -11.81 -4.91
N LEU A 89 5.46 -12.67 -5.92
CA LEU A 89 6.47 -12.69 -6.98
C LEU A 89 5.97 -12.00 -8.27
N LYS A 90 4.82 -11.32 -8.19
CA LYS A 90 4.23 -10.63 -9.34
C LYS A 90 5.04 -9.39 -9.70
N PRO A 91 5.19 -9.06 -10.99
CA PRO A 91 5.77 -7.78 -11.40
C PRO A 91 4.88 -6.62 -10.95
N LEU A 92 5.46 -5.42 -10.81
CA LEU A 92 4.78 -4.24 -10.25
C LEU A 92 3.42 -3.96 -10.91
N SER A 93 3.37 -4.04 -12.24
CA SER A 93 2.14 -3.80 -13.00
C SER A 93 1.00 -4.76 -12.62
N SER A 94 1.30 -6.05 -12.43
CA SER A 94 0.31 -7.06 -12.04
C SER A 94 -0.01 -6.99 -10.54
N TRP A 95 1.00 -6.76 -9.72
CA TRP A 95 0.88 -6.60 -8.27
C TRP A 95 -0.02 -5.41 -7.90
N TYR A 96 0.15 -4.29 -8.61
CA TYR A 96 -0.66 -3.08 -8.41
C TYR A 96 -2.14 -3.31 -8.75
N LEU A 97 -2.43 -4.04 -9.84
CA LEU A 97 -3.81 -4.36 -10.22
C LEU A 97 -4.48 -5.27 -9.19
N ASP A 98 -3.77 -6.29 -8.70
CA ASP A 98 -4.25 -7.21 -7.65
C ASP A 98 -4.58 -6.46 -6.35
N ILE A 99 -3.78 -5.46 -5.98
CA ILE A 99 -4.08 -4.62 -4.80
C ILE A 99 -5.33 -3.78 -5.02
N ILE A 100 -5.50 -3.18 -6.20
CA ILE A 100 -6.70 -2.39 -6.50
C ILE A 100 -7.95 -3.25 -6.52
N GLU A 101 -7.87 -4.48 -7.04
CA GLU A 101 -9.01 -5.39 -7.07
C GLU A 101 -9.43 -5.87 -5.67
N ARG A 102 -8.46 -5.93 -4.73
CA ARG A 102 -8.70 -6.31 -3.33
C ARG A 102 -9.22 -5.17 -2.45
N VAL A 103 -9.12 -3.92 -2.92
CA VAL A 103 -9.51 -2.72 -2.17
C VAL A 103 -10.84 -2.19 -2.63
#